data_AF-A0A542IZC7-F1
#
_entry.id   AF-A0A542IZC7-F1
#
_cell.length_a   1.000
_cell.length_b   1.000
_cell.length_c   1.000
_cell.angle_alpha   90.00
_cell.angle_beta   90.00
_cell.angle_gamma   90.00
#
_symmetry.space_group_name_H-M   'P 1'
#
loop_
_entity.id
_entity.type
_entity.pdbx_description
1 polymer ?
#
loop_
_entity_poly.entity_id
_entity_poly.type
_entity_poly.pdbx_seq_one_letter_code
_entity_poly.pdbx_strand_id
1 'polypeptide(L)'
;MPELERMVQDTGDLIRRKARKSALINGAIFAAGLVVTFGTLSAAAKSGSSYFVFWGAIVFGLYGSIRALIRYSRADSEAGALIYAHVRRESHSPRSQ
;
A
#
# COMPACT_ATOMS: atom_id res chain seq x y z
N MET A 1 -11.45 15.32 25.12
CA MET A 1 -12.13 14.60 24.03
C MET A 1 -11.45 13.25 23.80
N PRO A 2 -11.53 12.30 24.76
CA PRO A 2 -10.80 11.04 24.66
C PRO A 2 -11.39 10.06 23.63
N GLU A 3 -12.70 10.13 23.36
CA GLU A 3 -13.32 9.25 22.35
C GLU A 3 -12.92 9.62 20.91
N LEU A 4 -12.77 10.93 20.63
CA LEU A 4 -12.37 11.39 19.31
C LEU A 4 -10.95 10.92 18.96
N GLU A 5 -10.03 11.02 19.91
CA GLU A 5 -8.65 10.54 19.76
C GLU A 5 -8.60 9.04 19.51
N ARG A 6 -9.42 8.25 20.22
CA ARG A 6 -9.54 6.80 19.99
C ARG A 6 -10.05 6.48 18.60
N MET A 7 -11.09 7.17 18.13
CA MET A 7 -11.61 6.97 16.77
C MET A 7 -10.56 7.32 15.69
N VAL A 8 -9.76 8.37 15.92
CA VAL A 8 -8.64 8.74 15.02
C VAL A 8 -7.57 7.68 14.99
N GLN A 9 -7.19 7.15 16.16
CA GLN A 9 -6.25 6.03 16.24
C GLN A 9 -6.77 4.78 15.53
N ASP A 10 -8.01 4.35 15.82
CA ASP A 10 -8.60 3.13 15.23
C ASP A 10 -8.72 3.24 13.70
N THR A 11 -9.13 4.40 13.20
CA THR A 11 -9.24 4.67 11.77
C THR A 11 -7.87 4.69 11.10
N GLY A 12 -6.88 5.36 11.72
CA GLY A 12 -5.50 5.37 11.26
C GLY A 12 -4.91 3.96 11.18
N ASP A 13 -5.15 3.13 12.20
CA ASP A 13 -4.68 1.75 12.24
C ASP A 13 -5.32 0.86 11.17
N LEU A 14 -6.61 1.03 10.89
CA LEU A 14 -7.29 0.33 9.79
C LEU A 14 -6.71 0.70 8.42
N ILE A 15 -6.48 1.98 8.17
CA ILE A 15 -5.88 2.46 6.91
C ILE A 15 -4.45 1.93 6.78
N ARG A 16 -3.64 2.03 7.85
CA ARG A 16 -2.27 1.48 7.90
C ARG A 16 -2.25 -0.02 7.64
N ARG A 17 -3.13 -0.81 8.25
CA ARG A 17 -3.22 -2.28 8.02
C ARG A 17 -3.55 -2.61 6.56
N LYS A 18 -4.48 -1.87 5.94
CA LYS A 18 -4.89 -2.09 4.55
C LYS A 18 -3.77 -1.73 3.57
N ALA A 19 -3.10 -0.60 3.80
CA ALA A 19 -1.94 -0.18 3.02
C ALA A 19 -0.76 -1.16 3.17
N ARG A 20 -0.52 -1.70 4.38
CA ARG A 20 0.53 -2.69 4.63
C ARG A 20 0.30 -3.99 3.87
N LYS A 21 -0.95 -4.49 3.84
CA LYS A 21 -1.31 -5.68 3.02
C LYS A 21 -1.07 -5.43 1.53
N SER A 22 -1.45 -4.26 1.02
CA SER A 22 -1.24 -3.91 -0.38
C SER A 22 0.24 -3.77 -0.72
N ALA A 23 1.04 -3.17 0.17
CA ALA A 23 2.49 -3.09 0.03
C ALA A 23 3.15 -4.48 0.03
N LEU A 24 2.71 -5.39 0.90
CA LEU A 24 3.21 -6.77 0.96
C LEU A 24 2.94 -7.54 -0.34
N ILE A 25 1.72 -7.43 -0.90
CA ILE A 25 1.37 -8.13 -2.14
C ILE A 25 2.17 -7.59 -3.32
N ASN A 26 2.24 -6.25 -3.48
CA ASN A 26 3.01 -5.64 -4.57
C ASN A 26 4.52 -5.88 -4.41
N GLY A 27 5.03 -5.86 -3.19
CA GLY A 27 6.42 -6.18 -2.87
C GLY A 27 6.76 -7.65 -3.17
N ALA A 28 5.84 -8.58 -2.90
CA ALA A 28 6.00 -9.99 -3.25
C ALA A 28 6.06 -10.20 -4.77
N ILE A 29 5.23 -9.48 -5.54
CA ILE A 29 5.26 -9.51 -7.01
C ILE A 29 6.59 -8.97 -7.56
N PHE A 30 7.09 -7.87 -6.99
CA PHE A 30 8.40 -7.33 -7.33
C PHE A 30 9.53 -8.33 -7.03
N ALA A 31 9.52 -8.92 -5.84
CA ALA A 31 10.52 -9.89 -5.42
C ALA A 31 10.49 -11.15 -6.31
N ALA A 32 9.30 -11.66 -6.65
CA ALA A 32 9.16 -12.78 -7.59
C ALA A 32 9.74 -12.43 -8.97
N GLY A 33 9.48 -11.22 -9.49
CA GLY A 33 10.07 -10.73 -10.72
C GLY A 33 11.60 -10.67 -10.70
N LEU A 34 12.18 -10.24 -9.58
CA LEU A 34 13.64 -10.26 -9.38
C LEU A 34 14.19 -11.68 -9.30
N VAL A 35 13.57 -12.59 -8.54
CA VAL A 35 14.02 -13.98 -8.42
C VAL A 35 14.04 -14.67 -9.78
N VAL A 36 13.00 -14.48 -10.60
CA VAL A 36 12.96 -15.02 -11.97
C VAL A 36 14.07 -14.40 -12.82
N THR A 37 14.26 -13.08 -12.75
CA THR A 37 15.29 -12.39 -13.55
C THR A 37 16.70 -12.82 -13.16
N PHE A 38 17.03 -12.89 -11.88
CA PHE A 38 18.33 -13.35 -11.38
C PHE A 38 18.56 -14.85 -11.61
N GLY A 39 17.51 -15.67 -11.49
CA GLY A 39 17.57 -17.09 -11.80
C GLY A 39 17.87 -17.35 -13.28
N THR A 40 17.16 -16.66 -14.17
CA THR A 40 17.39 -16.73 -15.62
C THR A 40 18.77 -16.19 -15.98
N LEU A 41 19.21 -15.08 -15.36
CA LEU A 41 20.55 -14.52 -15.55
C LEU A 41 21.65 -15.51 -15.13
N SER A 42 21.50 -16.17 -13.99
CA SER A 42 22.48 -17.15 -13.48
C SER A 42 22.56 -18.40 -14.35
N ALA A 43 21.43 -18.82 -14.92
CA ALA A 43 21.39 -19.93 -15.88
C ALA A 43 22.00 -19.54 -17.24
N ALA A 44 21.71 -18.33 -17.72
CA ALA A 44 22.25 -17.77 -18.96
C ALA A 44 23.77 -17.52 -18.87
N ALA A 45 24.26 -17.03 -17.73
CA ALA A 45 25.68 -16.78 -17.48
C ALA A 45 26.54 -18.05 -17.56
N LYS A 46 25.97 -19.23 -17.30
CA LYS A 46 26.67 -20.53 -17.43
C LYS A 46 26.64 -21.12 -18.84
N SER A 47 25.70 -20.70 -19.69
CA SER A 47 25.39 -21.39 -20.95
C SER A 47 25.53 -20.51 -22.20
N GLY A 48 25.82 -19.21 -22.05
CA GLY A 48 25.99 -18.28 -23.19
C GLY A 48 24.70 -17.99 -23.96
N SER A 49 23.54 -18.27 -23.35
CA SER A 49 22.21 -18.16 -23.96
C SER A 49 21.52 -16.82 -23.66
N SER A 50 20.52 -16.44 -24.47
CA SER A 50 19.74 -15.21 -24.32
C SER A 50 19.01 -15.14 -22.97
N TYR A 51 19.15 -14.01 -22.27
CA TYR A 51 18.49 -13.75 -20.99
C TYR A 51 17.09 -13.14 -21.19
N PHE A 52 16.11 -13.69 -20.48
CA PHE A 52 14.73 -13.17 -20.47
C PHE A 52 14.53 -12.33 -19.22
N VAL A 53 14.35 -11.02 -19.39
CA VAL A 53 14.11 -10.07 -18.29
C VAL A 53 12.61 -9.83 -18.16
N PHE A 54 12.03 -10.20 -17.02
CA PHE A 54 10.61 -10.00 -16.73
C PHE A 54 10.31 -8.56 -16.30
N TRP A 55 10.50 -7.61 -17.23
CA TRP A 55 10.27 -6.17 -17.02
C TRP A 55 8.87 -5.87 -16.48
N GLY A 56 7.84 -6.60 -16.95
CA GLY A 56 6.47 -6.41 -16.49
C GLY A 56 6.32 -6.60 -14.97
N ALA A 57 6.86 -7.69 -14.42
CA ALA A 57 6.76 -7.99 -12.98
C ALA A 57 7.56 -7.00 -12.12
N ILE A 58 8.74 -6.59 -12.59
CA ILE A 58 9.60 -5.62 -11.90
C ILE A 58 8.97 -4.23 -11.90
N VAL A 59 8.51 -3.73 -13.05
CA VAL A 59 7.94 -2.38 -13.17
C VAL A 59 6.59 -2.28 -12.46
N PHE A 60 5.67 -3.23 -12.67
CA PHE A 60 4.38 -3.22 -11.97
C PHE A 60 4.53 -3.44 -10.46
N GLY A 61 5.40 -4.36 -10.04
CA GLY A 61 5.66 -4.63 -8.63
C GLY A 61 6.28 -3.42 -7.92
N LEU A 62 7.26 -2.77 -8.54
CA LEU A 62 7.91 -1.57 -7.99
C LEU A 62 6.95 -0.38 -7.94
N TYR A 63 6.22 -0.11 -9.03
CA TYR A 63 5.24 0.95 -9.09
C TYR A 63 4.12 0.77 -8.04
N GLY A 64 3.60 -0.46 -7.91
CA GLY A 64 2.61 -0.81 -6.89
C GLY A 64 3.14 -0.64 -5.47
N SER A 65 4.40 -1.01 -5.22
CA SER A 65 5.04 -0.89 -3.92
C SER A 65 5.26 0.57 -3.51
N ILE A 66 5.75 1.40 -4.43
CA ILE A 66 5.94 2.84 -4.21
C ILE A 66 4.59 3.52 -3.96
N ARG A 67 3.56 3.20 -4.75
CA ARG A 67 2.21 3.76 -4.57
C ARG A 67 1.60 3.38 -3.22
N ALA A 68 1.81 2.13 -2.77
CA ALA A 68 1.37 1.66 -1.47
C ALA A 68 2.10 2.37 -0.32
N LEU A 69 3.41 2.61 -0.45
CA LEU A 69 4.21 3.36 0.52
C LEU A 69 3.79 4.82 0.62
N ILE A 70 3.55 5.49 -0.52
CA ILE A 70 3.04 6.87 -0.54
C ILE A 70 1.68 6.93 0.18
N ARG A 71 0.78 5.98 -0.09
CA ARG A 71 -0.53 5.92 0.57
C ARG A 71 -0.41 5.64 2.07
N TYR A 72 0.56 4.82 2.49
CA TYR A 72 0.87 4.59 3.90
C TYR A 72 1.35 5.88 4.58
N SER A 73 2.22 6.66 3.94
CA SER A 73 2.70 7.94 4.47
C SER A 73 1.62 9.01 4.61
N ARG A 74 0.57 8.94 3.77
CA ARG A 74 -0.58 9.86 3.79
C ARG A 74 -1.74 9.38 4.67
N ALA A 75 -1.63 8.18 5.27
CA ALA A 75 -2.70 7.57 6.05
C ALA A 75 -3.11 8.43 7.26
N ASP A 76 -2.14 9.07 7.93
CA ASP A 76 -2.42 9.90 9.11
C ASP A 76 -3.19 11.18 8.74
N SER A 77 -2.89 11.76 7.58
CA SER A 77 -3.61 12.92 7.05
C SER A 77 -5.03 12.56 6.57
N GLU A 78 -5.21 11.39 5.96
CA GLU A 78 -6.53 10.89 5.53
C GLU A 78 -7.43 10.53 6.72
N ALA A 79 -6.88 9.93 7.78
CA ALA A 79 -7.62 9.57 8.99
C ALA A 79 -8.21 10.81 9.69
N GLY A 80 -7.41 11.87 9.84
CA GLY A 80 -7.87 13.13 10.42
C GLY A 80 -8.96 13.80 9.57
N ALA A 81 -8.80 13.80 8.24
CA ALA A 81 -9.78 14.39 7.32
C ALA A 81 -11.14 13.65 7.33
N LEU A 82 -11.12 12.31 7.38
CA LEU A 82 -12.34 11.50 7.42
C LEU A 82 -13.15 11.71 8.69
N ILE A 83 -12.47 11.78 9.84
CA ILE A 83 -13.16 11.98 11.12
C ILE A 83 -13.69 13.40 11.22
N TYR A 84 -12.93 14.38 10.77
CA TYR A 84 -13.43 15.75 10.69
C TYR A 84 -14.68 15.84 9.81
N ALA A 85 -14.68 15.17 8.65
CA ALA A 85 -15.85 15.12 7.77
C ALA A 85 -17.05 14.39 8.41
N HIS A 86 -16.81 13.31 9.15
CA HIS A 86 -17.86 12.54 9.83
C HIS A 86 -18.51 13.35 10.96
N VAL A 87 -17.71 13.95 11.84
CA VAL A 87 -18.16 14.81 12.94
C VAL A 87 -18.93 16.02 12.39
N ARG A 88 -18.42 16.64 11.32
CA ARG A 88 -19.11 17.75 10.65
C ARG A 88 -20.48 17.31 10.12
N ARG A 89 -20.61 16.11 9.57
CA ARG A 89 -21.87 15.59 9.03
C ARG A 89 -22.89 15.30 10.14
N GLU A 90 -22.47 14.72 11.25
CA GLU A 90 -23.35 14.48 12.41
C GLU A 90 -23.85 15.78 13.03
N SER A 91 -23.00 16.81 13.11
CA SER A 91 -23.41 18.13 13.63
C SER A 91 -24.51 18.81 12.81
N HIS A 92 -24.66 18.44 11.53
CA HIS A 92 -25.63 19.02 10.59
C HIS A 92 -26.85 18.12 10.35
N SER A 93 -26.91 16.93 10.95
CA SER A 93 -28.11 16.11 10.96
C SER A 93 -28.92 16.50 12.20
N PRO A 94 -29.94 17.37 12.12
CA PRO A 94 -30.88 17.54 13.22
C PRO A 94 -31.44 16.15 13.50
N ARG A 95 -31.18 15.62 14.70
CA ARG A 95 -31.80 14.38 15.16
C ARG A 95 -33.31 14.61 15.08
N SER A 96 -33.94 14.10 14.04
CA SER A 96 -35.39 13.94 13.99
C SER A 96 -35.72 12.95 15.10
N GLN A 97 -36.13 13.51 16.24
CA GLN A 97 -36.80 12.80 17.32
C GLN A 97 -38.03 12.08 16.80
#